data_AF-A0A975XYQ7-F1
#
_entry.id   AF-A0A975XYQ7-F1
#
_cell.length_a   1.000
_cell.length_b   1.000
_cell.length_c   1.000
_cell.angle_alpha   90.00
_cell.angle_beta   90.00
_cell.angle_gamma   90.00
#
_symmetry.space_group_name_H-M   'P 1'
#
loop_
_entity.id
_entity.type
_entity.pdbx_description
1 polymer ?
#
loop_
_entity_poly.entity_id
_entity_poly.type
_entity_poly.pdbx_seq_one_letter_code
_entity_poly.pdbx_strand_id
1 'polypeptide(L)'
;MATTDAKPDTLESDIEATRARLAATIDQLAYRASPKTILKREVNGFKAHFVDAQGSPRTDNILKVAGGALGFVVFVVVMRKVTR
;
A
#
# COMPACT_ATOMS: atom_id res chain seq x y z
N MET A 1 47.82 -30.37 16.28
CA MET A 1 47.08 -30.36 15.00
C MET A 1 45.71 -30.96 15.26
N ALA A 2 44.75 -30.17 15.75
CA ALA A 2 43.40 -30.63 16.11
C ALA A 2 42.44 -29.43 16.14
N THR A 3 42.02 -28.90 15.00
CA THR A 3 41.00 -27.82 14.96
C THR A 3 40.10 -27.85 13.71
N THR A 4 39.93 -29.00 13.05
CA THR A 4 39.06 -29.08 11.86
C THR A 4 37.66 -29.63 12.17
N ASP A 5 37.48 -30.48 13.18
CA ASP A 5 36.16 -31.04 13.53
C ASP A 5 35.25 -30.11 14.35
N ALA A 6 35.79 -29.07 14.99
CA ALA A 6 34.98 -28.08 15.71
C ALA A 6 34.30 -27.05 14.78
N LYS A 7 34.72 -26.97 13.51
CA LYS A 7 34.21 -25.98 12.55
C LYS A 7 32.73 -26.16 12.18
N PRO A 8 32.21 -27.36 11.86
CA PRO A 8 30.82 -27.53 11.47
C PRO A 8 29.84 -27.14 12.58
N ASP A 9 30.00 -27.64 13.81
CA ASP A 9 29.13 -27.30 14.95
C ASP A 9 29.12 -25.79 15.23
N THR A 10 30.30 -25.14 15.19
CA THR A 10 30.38 -23.69 15.39
C THR A 10 29.70 -22.92 14.28
N LEU A 11 29.86 -23.34 13.02
CA LEU A 11 29.25 -22.69 11.87
C LEU A 11 27.73 -22.82 11.89
N GLU A 12 27.22 -23.99 12.30
CA GLU A 12 25.79 -24.25 12.42
C GLU A 12 25.15 -23.37 13.51
N SER A 13 25.83 -23.24 14.66
CA SER A 13 25.40 -22.33 15.74
C SER A 13 25.41 -20.85 15.31
N ASP A 14 26.40 -20.43 14.53
CA ASP A 14 26.48 -19.06 14.01
C ASP A 14 25.39 -18.77 12.96
N ILE A 15 25.04 -19.76 12.13
CA ILE A 15 23.94 -19.66 11.17
C ILE A 15 22.60 -19.54 11.88
N GLU A 16 22.34 -20.33 12.93
CA GLU A 16 21.11 -20.22 13.72
C GLU A 16 21.01 -18.84 14.41
N ALA A 17 22.08 -18.39 15.05
CA ALA A 17 22.13 -17.08 15.68
C ALA A 17 21.87 -15.94 14.67
N THR A 18 22.41 -16.08 13.45
CA THR A 18 22.20 -15.11 12.36
C THR A 18 20.77 -15.16 11.84
N ARG A 19 20.16 -16.34 11.66
CA ARG A 19 18.74 -16.48 11.29
C ARG A 19 17.82 -15.84 12.31
N ALA A 20 18.06 -16.07 13.60
CA ALA A 20 17.25 -15.49 14.67
C ALA A 20 17.29 -13.95 14.65
N ARG A 21 18.49 -13.36 14.46
CA ARG A 21 18.65 -11.91 14.32
C ARG A 21 17.96 -11.36 13.07
N LEU A 22 18.05 -12.08 11.94
CA LEU A 22 17.37 -11.68 10.71
C LEU A 22 15.85 -11.73 10.86
N ALA A 23 15.30 -12.81 11.44
CA ALA A 23 13.87 -12.93 11.69
C ALA A 23 13.35 -11.77 12.56
N ALA A 24 14.06 -11.44 13.64
CA ALA A 24 13.72 -10.30 14.50
C ALA A 24 13.77 -8.96 13.73
N THR A 25 14.77 -8.80 12.86
CA THR A 25 14.94 -7.58 12.04
C THR A 25 13.85 -7.47 10.96
N ILE A 26 13.48 -8.59 10.33
CA ILE A 26 12.41 -8.65 9.33
C ILE A 26 11.07 -8.33 9.98
N ASP A 27 10.78 -8.84 11.17
CA ASP A 27 9.54 -8.59 11.88
C ASP A 27 9.41 -7.10 12.28
N GLN A 28 10.51 -6.50 12.75
CA GLN A 28 10.59 -5.06 12.99
C GLN A 28 10.42 -4.23 11.71
N LEU A 29 10.99 -4.66 10.58
CA LEU A 29 10.85 -3.98 9.30
C LEU A 29 9.44 -4.12 8.74
N ALA A 30 8.81 -5.28 8.85
CA ALA A 30 7.43 -5.52 8.46
C ALA A 30 6.46 -4.66 9.30
N TYR A 31 6.72 -4.52 10.60
CA TYR A 31 5.94 -3.65 11.48
C TYR A 31 6.13 -2.16 11.16
N ARG A 32 7.35 -1.70 10.88
CA ARG A 32 7.65 -0.29 10.59
C ARG A 32 7.31 0.13 9.16
N ALA A 33 7.47 -0.79 8.21
CA ALA A 33 6.95 -0.67 6.85
C ALA A 33 5.43 -0.93 6.81
N SER A 34 4.76 -1.05 7.97
CA SER A 34 3.33 -1.28 8.00
C SER A 34 2.65 -0.25 7.10
N PRO A 35 1.94 -0.70 6.05
CA PRO A 35 1.41 0.16 5.00
C PRO A 35 0.39 1.17 5.53
N LYS A 36 -0.02 1.07 6.80
CA LYS A 36 -0.96 1.96 7.47
C LYS A 36 -0.55 3.43 7.46
N THR A 37 0.73 3.78 7.47
CA THR A 37 1.18 5.19 7.40
C THR A 37 1.35 5.71 5.98
N ILE A 38 1.68 4.83 5.02
CA ILE A 38 1.77 5.19 3.60
C ILE A 38 0.37 5.36 3.03
N LEU A 39 -0.54 4.42 3.30
CA LEU A 39 -1.95 4.53 2.91
C LEU A 39 -2.54 5.83 3.41
N LYS A 40 -2.36 6.20 4.68
CA LYS A 40 -2.94 7.43 5.24
C LYS A 40 -2.55 8.69 4.45
N ARG A 41 -1.31 8.78 3.97
CA ARG A 41 -0.86 9.93 3.16
C ARG A 41 -1.50 9.92 1.78
N GLU A 42 -1.59 8.75 1.15
CA GLU A 42 -2.25 8.60 -0.14
C GLU A 42 -3.76 8.87 -0.06
N VAL A 43 -4.47 8.36 0.95
CA VAL A 43 -5.90 8.64 1.12
C VAL A 43 -6.13 10.13 1.41
N ASN A 44 -5.21 10.78 2.13
CA ASN A 44 -5.31 12.23 2.38
C ASN A 44 -5.09 13.04 1.10
N GLY A 45 -4.17 12.62 0.23
CA GLY A 45 -3.99 13.23 -1.10
C GLY A 45 -5.25 13.12 -1.95
N PHE A 46 -5.88 11.94 -1.98
CA PHE A 46 -7.17 11.74 -2.67
C PHE A 46 -8.29 12.57 -2.06
N LYS A 47 -8.40 12.62 -0.73
CA LYS A 47 -9.41 13.43 -0.04
C LYS A 47 -9.23 14.93 -0.29
N ALA A 48 -8.00 15.42 -0.42
CA ALA A 48 -7.71 16.82 -0.70
C ALA A 48 -8.31 17.31 -2.04
N HIS A 49 -8.54 16.40 -2.99
CA HIS A 49 -9.24 16.74 -4.23
C HIS A 49 -10.73 17.04 -4.04
N PHE A 50 -11.35 16.52 -2.98
CA PHE A 50 -12.79 16.63 -2.72
C PHE A 50 -13.11 17.41 -1.44
N VAL A 51 -12.14 17.64 -0.56
CA VAL A 51 -12.29 18.35 0.71
C VAL A 51 -11.12 19.32 0.86
N ASP A 52 -11.39 20.55 1.25
CA ASP A 52 -10.35 21.56 1.47
C ASP A 52 -9.60 21.38 2.82
N ALA A 53 -8.65 22.26 3.09
CA ALA A 53 -7.84 22.24 4.32
C ALA A 53 -8.65 22.57 5.58
N GLN A 54 -9.86 23.12 5.43
CA GLN A 54 -10.78 23.51 6.49
C GLN A 54 -11.88 22.45 6.70
N GLY A 55 -11.92 21.39 5.89
CA GLY A 55 -12.90 20.32 5.96
C GLY A 55 -14.17 20.54 5.14
N SER A 56 -14.25 21.63 4.35
CA SER A 56 -15.41 21.89 3.50
C SER A 56 -15.33 21.07 2.21
N PRO A 57 -16.44 20.42 1.80
CA PRO A 57 -16.50 19.74 0.51
C PRO A 57 -16.27 20.69 -0.66
N ARG A 58 -15.37 20.33 -1.58
CA ARG A 58 -15.14 21.01 -2.86
C ARG A 58 -16.29 20.66 -3.82
N THR A 59 -17.43 21.31 -3.62
CA THR A 59 -18.66 21.09 -4.40
C THR A 59 -18.44 21.20 -5.91
N ASP A 60 -17.56 22.08 -6.37
CA ASP A 60 -17.20 22.19 -7.80
C ASP A 60 -16.57 20.90 -8.36
N ASN A 61 -15.59 20.32 -7.66
CA ASN A 61 -14.94 19.08 -8.09
C ASN A 61 -15.89 17.87 -7.98
N ILE A 62 -16.69 17.81 -6.91
CA ILE A 62 -17.69 16.77 -6.71
C ILE A 62 -18.72 16.81 -7.84
N LEU A 63 -19.22 18.00 -8.18
CA LEU A 63 -20.21 18.19 -9.24
C LEU A 63 -19.66 17.78 -10.60
N LYS A 64 -18.40 18.11 -10.90
CA LYS A 64 -17.71 17.69 -12.14
C LYS A 64 -17.62 16.17 -12.27
N VAL A 65 -17.20 15.48 -11.21
CA VAL A 65 -17.09 14.00 -11.23
C VAL A 65 -18.47 13.35 -11.32
N ALA A 66 -19.45 13.86 -10.56
CA ALA A 66 -20.83 13.36 -10.61
C ALA A 66 -21.45 13.54 -12.01
N GLY A 67 -21.29 14.72 -12.61
CA GLY A 67 -21.74 15.01 -13.97
C GLY A 67 -21.06 14.12 -15.02
N GLY A 68 -19.75 13.91 -14.89
CA GLY A 68 -18.99 13.02 -15.77
C GLY A 68 -19.45 11.56 -15.68
N ALA A 69 -19.65 11.05 -14.47
CA ALA A 69 -20.16 9.70 -14.25
C ALA A 69 -21.57 9.52 -14.83
N LEU A 70 -22.47 10.47 -14.58
CA LEU A 70 -23.83 10.45 -15.16
C LEU A 70 -23.78 10.49 -16.69
N GLY A 71 -22.99 11.41 -17.27
CA GLY A 71 -22.82 11.52 -18.72
C GLY A 71 -22.27 10.23 -19.34
N PHE A 72 -21.30 9.58 -18.69
CA PHE A 72 -20.74 8.31 -19.13
C PHE A 72 -21.80 7.19 -19.12
N VAL A 73 -22.60 7.09 -18.05
CA VAL A 73 -23.68 6.10 -17.98
C VAL A 73 -24.70 6.32 -19.10
N VAL A 74 -25.13 7.56 -19.32
CA VAL A 74 -26.05 7.90 -20.43
C VAL A 74 -25.43 7.52 -21.77
N PHE A 75 -24.16 7.87 -22.00
CA PHE A 75 -23.44 7.52 -23.22
C PHE A 75 -23.40 6.01 -23.46
N VAL A 76 -23.04 5.21 -22.45
CA VAL A 76 -23.00 3.75 -22.55
C VAL A 76 -24.38 3.17 -22.84
N VAL A 77 -25.44 3.69 -22.20
CA VAL A 77 -26.82 3.25 -22.43
C VAL A 77 -27.27 3.56 -23.86
N VAL A 78 -26.96 4.77 -24.37
CA VAL A 78 -27.26 5.16 -25.75
C VAL A 78 -26.48 4.28 -26.73
N MET A 79 -25.18 4.08 -26.52
CA MET A 79 -24.36 3.19 -27.35
C MET A 79 -24.92 1.78 -27.38
N ARG A 80 -25.30 1.23 -26.23
CA ARG A 80 -25.93 -0.10 -26.11
C ARG A 80 -27.28 -0.18 -26.82
N LYS A 81 -28.03 0.93 -26.88
CA LYS A 81 -29.29 1.01 -27.61
C LYS A 81 -29.10 1.11 -29.13
N VAL A 82 -27.99 1.67 -29.60
CA VAL A 82 -27.67 1.80 -31.03
C VAL A 82 -27.03 0.54 -31.61
N THR A 83 -26.27 -0.20 -30.79
CA THR A 83 -25.61 -1.46 -31.20
C THR A 83 -26.50 -2.69 -31.09
N ARG A 84 -27.69 -2.57 -30.51
CA ARG A 84 -28.71 -3.62 -30.43
C ARG A 84 -29.85 -3.30 -31.38
#